data_AF-A0A917I7F4-F1
#
_entry.id   AF-A0A917I7F4-F1
#
_cell.length_a   1.000
_cell.length_b   1.000
_cell.length_c   1.000
_cell.angle_alpha   90.00
_cell.angle_beta   90.00
_cell.angle_gamma   90.00
#
_symmetry.space_group_name_H-M   'P 1'
#
loop_
_entity.id
_entity.type
_entity.pdbx_description
1 polymer ?
#
loop_
_entity_poly.entity_id
_entity_poly.type
_entity_poly.pdbx_seq_one_letter_code
_entity_poly.pdbx_strand_id
1 'polypeptide(L)'
;MSNKTYVVRLVDCMQGPGGLNDDAGPVLASLKVWYAAVCQDASAKGEAWTADVAWMNNPASSNASQNPGDGLVFNLMLFFIPSPRESVIKLNVNMKGVPLPMDDRTVWGLTSSSEKNSKTLVAISEIYVARCRAGGGDAVLNIARMGFHEGMHNQLGLGDGMHRSARGFKAETPEGNSPLAENIKDMASRISTLVPQWPEGLQAWRNNQNDPLGI
;
A
#
# COMPACT_ATOMS: atom_id res chain seq x y z
N MET A 1 5.33 -28.16 9.54
CA MET A 1 5.75 -26.90 8.89
C MET A 1 4.94 -25.78 9.53
N SER A 2 5.58 -24.69 9.97
CA SER A 2 4.84 -23.52 10.47
C SER A 2 4.27 -22.76 9.27
N ASN A 3 2.97 -22.51 9.25
CA ASN A 3 2.35 -21.66 8.23
C ASN A 3 2.66 -20.19 8.54
N LYS A 4 3.22 -19.47 7.56
CA LYS A 4 3.40 -18.02 7.65
C LYS A 4 2.22 -17.31 7.01
N THR A 5 1.88 -16.14 7.56
CA THR A 5 0.81 -15.29 7.03
C THR A 5 1.40 -13.98 6.57
N TYR A 6 1.10 -13.58 5.34
CA TYR A 6 1.39 -12.25 4.82
C TYR A 6 0.18 -11.36 5.05
N VAL A 7 0.31 -10.47 6.03
CA VAL A 7 -0.76 -9.63 6.56
C VAL A 7 -0.76 -8.28 5.85
N VAL A 8 -1.77 -8.05 5.01
CA VAL A 8 -1.99 -6.78 4.31
C VAL A 8 -3.19 -6.08 4.95
N ARG A 9 -3.00 -4.82 5.35
CA ARG A 9 -4.09 -3.99 5.89
C ARG A 9 -4.39 -2.83 4.96
N LEU A 10 -5.67 -2.69 4.67
CA LEU A 10 -6.19 -1.63 3.84
C LEU A 10 -6.87 -0.61 4.76
N VAL A 11 -6.56 0.66 4.58
CA VAL A 11 -7.09 1.75 5.40
C VAL A 11 -7.84 2.69 4.48
N ASP A 12 -9.16 2.76 4.62
CA ASP A 12 -9.94 3.83 3.99
C ASP A 12 -9.90 5.06 4.91
N CYS A 13 -9.18 6.10 4.47
CA CYS A 13 -9.07 7.31 5.26
C CYS A 13 -10.37 8.12 5.24
N MET A 14 -11.30 7.91 4.31
CA MET A 14 -12.53 8.68 4.28
C MET A 14 -13.76 7.79 4.08
N GLN A 15 -14.73 7.86 4.99
CA GLN A 15 -16.04 7.29 4.75
C GLN A 15 -16.97 8.39 4.20
N GLY A 16 -17.50 8.22 2.98
CA GLY A 16 -18.35 9.20 2.32
C GLY A 16 -17.77 9.78 1.02
N PRO A 17 -18.31 10.93 0.53
CA PRO A 17 -17.91 11.51 -0.74
C PRO A 17 -16.40 11.80 -0.80
N GLY A 18 -15.67 11.09 -1.66
CA GLY A 18 -14.20 11.18 -1.77
C GLY A 18 -13.45 9.93 -1.30
N GLY A 19 -14.07 9.10 -0.45
CA GLY A 19 -13.58 7.78 -0.05
C GLY A 19 -13.92 6.66 -1.03
N LEU A 20 -13.69 5.40 -0.63
CA LEU A 20 -13.97 4.24 -1.48
C LEU A 20 -15.46 3.92 -1.61
N ASN A 21 -16.23 4.10 -0.53
CA ASN A 21 -17.68 3.81 -0.52
C ASN A 21 -17.97 2.40 -1.07
N ASP A 22 -18.89 2.29 -2.03
CA ASP A 22 -19.30 1.03 -2.65
C ASP A 22 -18.15 0.32 -3.40
N ASP A 23 -17.07 1.02 -3.73
CA ASP A 23 -15.88 0.43 -4.36
C ASP A 23 -15.04 -0.42 -3.39
N ALA A 24 -15.20 -0.26 -2.07
CA ALA A 24 -14.34 -0.89 -1.07
C ALA A 24 -14.39 -2.43 -1.09
N GLY A 25 -15.58 -3.01 -1.32
CA GLY A 25 -15.76 -4.46 -1.43
C GLY A 25 -15.06 -5.04 -2.67
N PRO A 26 -15.37 -4.55 -3.88
CA PRO A 26 -14.71 -4.96 -5.12
C PRO A 26 -13.18 -4.75 -5.13
N VAL A 27 -12.68 -3.62 -4.60
CA VAL A 27 -11.23 -3.38 -4.47
C VAL A 27 -10.57 -4.43 -3.58
N LEU A 28 -11.18 -4.72 -2.41
CA LEU A 28 -10.68 -5.76 -1.51
C LEU A 28 -10.64 -7.14 -2.17
N ALA A 29 -11.67 -7.48 -2.95
CA ALA A 29 -11.73 -8.76 -3.66
C ALA A 29 -10.56 -8.93 -4.64
N SER A 30 -10.27 -7.91 -5.44
CA SER A 30 -9.12 -7.91 -6.36
C SER A 30 -7.79 -8.07 -5.63
N LEU A 31 -7.56 -7.28 -4.57
CA LEU A 31 -6.32 -7.35 -3.80
C LEU A 31 -6.14 -8.71 -3.10
N LYS A 32 -7.22 -9.30 -2.56
CA LYS A 32 -7.19 -10.67 -1.99
C LYS A 32 -6.69 -11.69 -2.99
N VAL A 33 -7.20 -11.66 -4.22
CA VAL A 33 -6.79 -12.59 -5.28
C VAL A 33 -5.31 -12.43 -5.60
N TRP A 34 -4.84 -11.19 -5.75
CA TRP A 34 -3.45 -10.95 -6.17
C TRP A 34 -2.43 -11.24 -5.07
N TYR A 35 -2.69 -10.88 -3.82
CA TYR A 35 -1.80 -11.25 -2.71
C TYR A 35 -1.84 -12.76 -2.40
N ALA A 36 -2.98 -13.43 -2.64
CA ALA A 36 -3.02 -14.89 -2.58
C ALA A 36 -2.11 -15.52 -3.64
N ALA A 37 -2.08 -14.99 -4.87
CA ALA A 37 -1.16 -15.45 -5.91
C ALA A 37 0.32 -15.22 -5.53
N VAL A 38 0.65 -14.10 -4.88
CA VAL A 38 1.99 -13.85 -4.32
C VAL A 38 2.37 -14.91 -3.29
N CYS A 39 1.47 -15.24 -2.36
CA CYS A 39 1.72 -16.27 -1.35
C CYS A 39 1.83 -17.67 -1.96
N GLN A 40 1.05 -17.98 -3.01
CA GLN A 40 1.14 -19.25 -3.72
C GLN A 40 2.51 -19.41 -4.41
N ASP A 41 3.01 -18.38 -5.10
CA ASP A 41 4.34 -18.41 -5.72
C ASP A 41 5.45 -18.53 -4.66
N ALA A 42 5.33 -17.81 -3.54
CA ALA A 42 6.27 -17.94 -2.43
C ALA A 42 6.27 -19.36 -1.83
N SER A 43 5.08 -19.97 -1.73
CA SER A 43 4.90 -21.32 -1.16
C SER A 43 5.58 -22.41 -1.98
N ALA A 44 5.73 -22.20 -3.29
CA ALA A 44 6.43 -23.12 -4.17
C ALA A 44 7.93 -23.28 -3.82
N LYS A 45 8.48 -22.41 -2.95
CA LYS A 45 9.89 -22.41 -2.52
C LYS A 45 10.14 -23.21 -1.24
N GLY A 46 9.14 -23.92 -0.71
CA GLY A 46 9.28 -24.90 0.38
C GLY A 46 8.79 -24.45 1.76
N GLU A 47 8.28 -23.23 1.90
CA GLU A 47 7.65 -22.72 3.12
C GLU A 47 6.21 -22.28 2.83
N ALA A 48 5.22 -22.74 3.60
CA ALA A 48 3.82 -22.42 3.32
C ALA A 48 3.46 -20.98 3.73
N TRP A 49 2.94 -20.20 2.77
CA TRP A 49 2.46 -18.84 2.95
C TRP A 49 0.97 -18.72 2.63
N THR A 50 0.26 -17.92 3.43
CA THR A 50 -1.14 -17.53 3.17
C THR A 50 -1.27 -16.01 3.22
N ALA A 51 -2.23 -15.45 2.46
CA ALA A 51 -2.50 -14.02 2.47
C ALA A 51 -3.68 -13.70 3.39
N ASP A 52 -3.51 -12.73 4.28
CA ASP A 52 -4.59 -12.13 5.05
C ASP A 52 -4.72 -10.65 4.67
N VAL A 53 -5.68 -10.35 3.80
CA VAL A 53 -5.97 -9.00 3.30
C VAL A 53 -7.31 -8.54 3.85
N ALA A 54 -7.31 -7.43 4.60
CA ALA A 54 -8.53 -6.92 5.25
C ALA A 54 -8.53 -5.40 5.41
N TRP A 55 -9.72 -4.81 5.40
CA TRP A 55 -9.95 -3.42 5.82
C TRP A 55 -9.67 -3.25 7.32
N MET A 56 -9.16 -2.07 7.67
CA MET A 56 -8.82 -1.70 9.04
C MET A 56 -9.33 -0.29 9.34
N ASN A 57 -10.34 -0.21 10.21
CA ASN A 57 -10.96 1.06 10.59
C ASN A 57 -10.19 1.81 11.67
N ASN A 58 -9.33 1.13 12.43
CA ASN A 58 -8.50 1.66 13.53
C ASN A 58 -7.20 0.82 13.61
N PRO A 59 -6.10 1.23 12.95
CA PRO A 59 -4.84 0.51 13.05
C PRO A 59 -4.23 0.65 14.45
N ALA A 60 -3.51 -0.39 14.87
CA ALA A 60 -2.89 -0.45 16.20
C ALA A 60 -1.68 0.51 16.30
N SER A 61 -1.41 1.07 17.47
CA SER A 61 -0.26 1.96 17.70
C SER A 61 1.08 1.24 17.92
N SER A 62 1.22 0.03 17.40
CA SER A 62 2.38 -0.83 17.64
C SER A 62 3.14 -1.04 16.33
N ASN A 63 4.46 -0.86 16.37
CA ASN A 63 5.36 -1.09 15.24
C ASN A 63 5.18 -2.48 14.63
N ALA A 64 5.48 -2.59 13.34
CA ALA A 64 5.64 -3.88 12.70
C ALA A 64 6.81 -4.67 13.35
N SER A 65 6.53 -5.85 13.91
CA SER A 65 7.49 -6.89 14.36
C SER A 65 8.52 -7.15 13.29
N GLN A 66 9.79 -7.19 13.70
CA GLN A 66 10.94 -7.42 12.84
C GLN A 66 11.11 -8.88 12.37
N ASN A 67 10.22 -9.79 12.76
CA ASN A 67 10.28 -11.21 12.40
C ASN A 67 9.28 -11.56 11.29
N PRO A 68 9.77 -11.91 10.08
CA PRO A 68 8.91 -12.33 8.98
C PRO A 68 8.24 -13.68 9.26
N GLY A 69 6.92 -13.68 9.47
CA GLY A 69 6.11 -14.89 9.67
C GLY A 69 5.46 -15.06 11.05
N ASP A 70 5.69 -14.13 11.98
CA ASP A 70 4.95 -14.10 13.25
C ASP A 70 3.48 -13.69 13.01
N GLY A 71 2.53 -14.34 13.69
CA GLY A 71 1.08 -14.20 13.46
C GLY A 71 0.48 -12.84 13.85
N LEU A 72 1.28 -11.90 14.34
CA LEU A 72 0.86 -10.59 14.78
C LEU A 72 1.91 -9.58 14.31
N VAL A 73 1.75 -9.08 13.09
CA VAL A 73 2.18 -7.75 12.65
C VAL A 73 1.88 -7.52 11.16
N PHE A 74 1.54 -6.28 10.79
CA PHE A 74 1.26 -5.91 9.41
C PHE A 74 2.53 -5.97 8.55
N ASN A 75 2.54 -6.83 7.53
CA ASN A 75 3.61 -6.87 6.54
C ASN A 75 3.54 -5.67 5.59
N LEU A 76 2.31 -5.26 5.25
CA LEU A 76 2.05 -4.17 4.34
C LEU A 76 0.80 -3.41 4.79
N MET A 77 0.85 -2.10 4.70
CA MET A 77 -0.32 -1.26 4.91
C MET A 77 -0.50 -0.26 3.77
N LEU A 78 -1.72 -0.18 3.27
CA LEU A 78 -2.10 0.65 2.13
C LEU A 78 -3.16 1.65 2.58
N PHE A 79 -2.87 2.94 2.43
CA PHE A 79 -3.79 4.01 2.76
C PHE A 79 -4.53 4.49 1.50
N PHE A 80 -5.84 4.42 1.51
CA PHE A 80 -6.69 4.95 0.46
C PHE A 80 -7.12 6.35 0.89
N ILE A 81 -6.53 7.35 0.25
CA ILE A 81 -6.66 8.78 0.56
C ILE A 81 -7.55 9.44 -0.47
N PRO A 82 -8.42 10.39 -0.10
CA PRO A 82 -9.26 11.11 -1.06
C PRO A 82 -8.45 11.77 -2.18
N SER A 83 -7.42 12.54 -1.83
CA SER A 83 -6.54 13.21 -2.78
C SER A 83 -5.13 13.45 -2.21
N PRO A 84 -4.15 13.87 -3.03
CA PRO A 84 -2.80 14.21 -2.56
C PRO A 84 -2.77 15.27 -1.45
N ARG A 85 -3.76 16.19 -1.41
CA ARG A 85 -3.83 17.25 -0.37
C ARG A 85 -3.98 16.68 1.03
N GLU A 86 -4.68 15.57 1.17
CA GLU A 86 -4.93 14.89 2.43
C GLU A 86 -3.94 13.75 2.69
N SER A 87 -2.78 13.74 2.03
CA SER A 87 -1.72 12.74 2.28
C SER A 87 -1.44 12.58 3.78
N VAL A 88 -1.34 11.33 4.25
CA VAL A 88 -0.90 11.01 5.62
C VAL A 88 0.62 11.14 5.76
N ILE A 89 1.40 10.96 4.68
CA ILE A 89 2.88 11.01 4.71
C ILE A 89 3.37 12.30 5.37
N LYS A 90 2.76 13.46 5.06
CA LYS A 90 3.13 14.75 5.67
C LYS A 90 2.99 14.81 7.19
N LEU A 91 2.17 13.92 7.76
CA LEU A 91 1.87 13.86 9.20
C LEU A 91 2.88 12.99 9.96
N ASN A 92 3.70 12.18 9.28
CA ASN A 92 4.72 11.36 9.93
C ASN A 92 6.01 12.16 10.14
N VAL A 93 6.51 12.20 11.39
CA VAL A 93 7.76 12.88 11.75
C VAL A 93 8.99 12.37 10.99
N ASN A 94 9.04 11.08 10.67
CA ASN A 94 10.13 10.46 9.91
C ASN A 94 10.07 10.78 8.41
N MET A 95 8.93 11.27 7.92
CA MET A 95 8.72 11.69 6.53
C MET A 95 8.74 13.21 6.36
N LYS A 96 9.21 13.96 7.37
CA LYS A 96 9.36 15.41 7.28
C LYS A 96 10.25 15.78 6.09
N GLY A 97 9.74 16.68 5.25
CA GLY A 97 10.48 17.18 4.08
C GLY A 97 10.37 16.30 2.84
N VAL A 98 9.61 15.20 2.87
CA VAL A 98 9.27 14.47 1.64
C VAL A 98 8.48 15.43 0.72
N PRO A 99 8.97 15.73 -0.48
CA PRO A 99 8.23 16.56 -1.43
C PRO A 99 7.00 15.78 -1.87
N LEU A 100 5.82 16.27 -1.49
CA LEU A 100 4.56 15.70 -1.96
C LEU A 100 4.19 16.29 -3.32
N PRO A 101 3.48 15.52 -4.17
CA PRO A 101 2.90 16.07 -5.38
C PRO A 101 1.93 17.21 -5.00
N MET A 102 2.38 18.44 -5.19
CA MET A 102 1.58 19.65 -4.91
C MET A 102 0.51 19.86 -5.97
N ASP A 103 0.76 19.38 -7.20
CA ASP A 103 -0.26 19.32 -8.23
C ASP A 103 -1.02 18.02 -8.08
N ASP A 104 -2.31 18.14 -7.79
CA ASP A 104 -3.16 16.98 -7.67
C ASP A 104 -3.20 16.19 -8.99
N ARG A 105 -2.85 16.74 -10.17
CA ARG A 105 -3.29 16.22 -11.47
C ARG A 105 -2.67 14.92 -11.98
N THR A 106 -1.43 14.57 -11.63
CA THR A 106 -0.68 13.53 -12.36
C THR A 106 -0.40 12.26 -11.58
N VAL A 107 -0.46 12.30 -10.25
CA VAL A 107 -0.02 11.18 -9.40
C VAL A 107 -1.24 10.40 -8.89
N TRP A 108 -1.27 9.08 -9.10
CA TRP A 108 -2.40 8.21 -8.71
C TRP A 108 -2.18 7.51 -7.37
N GLY A 109 -0.92 7.38 -6.96
CA GLY A 109 -0.49 6.85 -5.68
C GLY A 109 0.93 7.31 -5.38
N LEU A 110 1.37 7.11 -4.14
CA LEU A 110 2.72 7.43 -3.71
C LEU A 110 3.16 6.47 -2.63
N THR A 111 4.35 5.91 -2.78
CA THR A 111 5.04 5.23 -1.70
C THR A 111 6.29 6.00 -1.34
N SER A 112 6.43 6.33 -0.05
CA SER A 112 7.63 6.96 0.48
C SER A 112 8.22 6.11 1.59
N SER A 113 9.55 6.09 1.67
CA SER A 113 10.30 5.41 2.71
C SER A 113 11.29 6.38 3.35
N SER A 114 11.32 6.41 4.69
CA SER A 114 12.37 7.10 5.43
C SER A 114 13.49 6.12 5.75
N GLU A 115 14.74 6.57 5.61
CA GLU A 115 15.92 5.73 5.84
C GLU A 115 16.92 6.40 6.77
N LYS A 116 17.59 5.60 7.60
CA LYS A 116 18.74 6.02 8.40
C LYS A 116 19.80 4.94 8.36
N ASN A 117 21.03 5.29 7.98
CA ASN A 117 22.14 4.35 7.81
C ASN A 117 21.76 3.14 6.92
N SER A 118 21.11 3.42 5.77
CA SER A 118 20.63 2.42 4.80
C SER A 118 19.61 1.41 5.37
N LYS A 119 18.96 1.74 6.49
CA LYS A 119 17.84 0.96 7.04
C LYS A 119 16.56 1.77 6.91
N THR A 120 15.55 1.19 6.27
CA THR A 120 14.20 1.75 6.24
C THR A 120 13.65 1.83 7.67
N LEU A 121 13.37 3.05 8.14
CA LEU A 121 12.73 3.29 9.42
C LEU A 121 11.22 3.09 9.31
N VAL A 122 10.63 3.55 8.21
CA VAL A 122 9.23 3.33 7.89
C VAL A 122 8.95 3.55 6.41
N ALA A 123 8.04 2.77 5.84
CA ALA A 123 7.45 2.99 4.53
C ALA A 123 5.94 3.23 4.65
N ILE A 124 5.41 4.12 3.82
CA ILE A 124 4.00 4.50 3.75
C ILE A 124 3.60 4.50 2.29
N SER A 125 2.52 3.77 1.98
CA SER A 125 1.93 3.67 0.64
C SER A 125 0.53 4.27 0.62
N GLU A 126 0.32 5.23 -0.27
CA GLU A 126 -0.93 5.96 -0.45
C GLU A 126 -1.50 5.75 -1.85
N ILE A 127 -2.82 5.58 -1.92
CA ILE A 127 -3.59 5.47 -3.14
C ILE A 127 -4.54 6.65 -3.16
N TYR A 128 -4.45 7.49 -4.20
CA TYR A 128 -5.29 8.68 -4.32
C TYR A 128 -6.59 8.33 -5.07
N VAL A 129 -7.67 8.13 -4.30
CA VAL A 129 -8.95 7.61 -4.80
C VAL A 129 -9.56 8.51 -5.87
N ALA A 130 -9.55 9.83 -5.67
CA ALA A 130 -10.07 10.77 -6.68
C ALA A 130 -9.32 10.67 -8.01
N ARG A 131 -8.02 10.31 -7.98
CA ARG A 131 -7.17 10.22 -9.17
C ARG A 131 -7.42 8.94 -9.96
N CYS A 132 -7.50 7.82 -9.25
CA CYS A 132 -7.86 6.55 -9.85
C CYS A 132 -9.24 6.60 -10.53
N ARG A 133 -10.19 7.37 -9.97
CA ARG A 133 -11.51 7.64 -10.57
C ARG A 133 -11.44 8.57 -11.79
N ALA A 134 -10.61 9.60 -11.74
CA ALA A 134 -10.44 10.55 -12.85
C ALA A 134 -9.68 9.97 -14.06
N GLY A 135 -8.94 8.88 -13.85
CA GLY A 135 -8.12 8.21 -14.88
C GLY A 135 -8.89 7.55 -16.04
N GLY A 136 -10.23 7.58 -16.03
CA GLY A 136 -11.07 6.92 -17.02
C GLY A 136 -11.09 5.39 -16.88
N GLY A 137 -12.04 4.74 -17.54
CA GLY A 137 -12.23 3.28 -17.43
C GLY A 137 -12.88 2.85 -16.12
N ASP A 138 -12.52 1.65 -15.65
CA ASP A 138 -13.07 1.06 -14.43
C ASP A 138 -12.32 1.58 -13.20
N ALA A 139 -13.01 2.42 -12.42
CA ALA A 139 -12.47 3.03 -11.20
C ALA A 139 -12.04 1.99 -10.15
N VAL A 140 -12.83 0.92 -9.95
CA VAL A 140 -12.52 -0.14 -9.00
C VAL A 140 -11.20 -0.79 -9.40
N LEU A 141 -11.05 -1.11 -10.69
CA LEU A 141 -9.85 -1.73 -11.20
C LEU A 141 -8.63 -0.80 -11.10
N ASN A 142 -8.78 0.49 -11.41
CA ASN A 142 -7.70 1.47 -11.27
C ASN A 142 -7.23 1.61 -9.82
N ILE A 143 -8.18 1.69 -8.87
CA ILE A 143 -7.86 1.77 -7.44
C ILE A 143 -7.13 0.51 -6.98
N ALA A 144 -7.63 -0.67 -7.37
CA ALA A 144 -6.99 -1.93 -7.00
C ALA A 144 -5.58 -2.03 -7.60
N ARG A 145 -5.43 -1.77 -8.92
CA ARG A 145 -4.13 -1.73 -9.62
C ARG A 145 -3.13 -0.87 -8.87
N MET A 146 -3.54 0.34 -8.50
CA MET A 146 -2.68 1.24 -7.74
C MET A 146 -2.37 0.71 -6.35
N GLY A 147 -3.34 0.15 -5.64
CA GLY A 147 -3.10 -0.50 -4.35
C GLY A 147 -2.01 -1.57 -4.43
N PHE A 148 -2.04 -2.42 -5.46
CA PHE A 148 -0.99 -3.41 -5.66
C PHE A 148 0.33 -2.77 -6.07
N HIS A 149 0.33 -1.82 -7.01
CA HIS A 149 1.51 -1.10 -7.49
C HIS A 149 2.28 -0.42 -6.34
N GLU A 150 1.58 0.33 -5.49
CA GLU A 150 2.19 0.97 -4.32
C GLU A 150 2.67 -0.05 -3.31
N GLY A 151 1.93 -1.15 -3.14
CA GLY A 151 2.39 -2.31 -2.39
C GLY A 151 3.71 -2.89 -2.92
N MET A 152 3.91 -2.89 -4.23
CA MET A 152 5.19 -3.28 -4.84
C MET A 152 6.29 -2.29 -4.52
N HIS A 153 6.04 -0.98 -4.59
CA HIS A 153 7.05 0.03 -4.26
C HIS A 153 7.55 -0.16 -2.83
N ASN A 154 6.62 -0.38 -1.90
CA ASN A 154 6.89 -0.62 -0.49
C ASN A 154 7.69 -1.90 -0.28
N GLN A 155 7.13 -3.04 -0.70
CA GLN A 155 7.67 -4.36 -0.38
C GLN A 155 9.00 -4.65 -1.10
N LEU A 156 9.19 -4.13 -2.30
CA LEU A 156 10.41 -4.34 -3.08
C LEU A 156 11.50 -3.31 -2.74
N GLY A 157 11.15 -2.24 -2.00
CA GLY A 157 12.06 -1.13 -1.69
C GLY A 157 12.45 -0.35 -2.94
N LEU A 158 11.51 -0.15 -3.86
CA LEU A 158 11.77 0.47 -5.16
C LEU A 158 11.28 1.92 -5.14
N GLY A 159 12.16 2.86 -5.46
CA GLY A 159 11.75 4.20 -5.93
C GLY A 159 11.38 4.15 -7.43
N ASP A 160 11.62 5.24 -8.15
CA ASP A 160 11.40 5.36 -9.62
C ASP A 160 12.13 4.27 -10.45
N GLY A 161 13.08 3.57 -9.84
CA GLY A 161 13.76 2.42 -10.45
C GLY A 161 12.82 1.29 -10.88
N MET A 162 11.63 1.16 -10.27
CA MET A 162 10.64 0.16 -10.69
C MET A 162 10.17 0.41 -12.13
N HIS A 163 9.92 1.67 -12.50
CA HIS A 163 9.27 2.04 -13.75
C HIS A 163 10.15 1.82 -14.99
N ARG A 164 11.49 1.84 -14.82
CA ARG A 164 12.47 1.84 -15.93
C ARG A 164 12.52 0.57 -16.77
N SER A 165 11.95 -0.53 -16.28
CA SER A 165 11.84 -1.82 -17.00
C SER A 165 10.44 -2.43 -16.90
N ALA A 166 9.45 -1.61 -16.58
CA ALA A 166 8.17 -2.07 -16.09
C ALA A 166 7.14 -2.38 -17.16
N ARG A 167 6.36 -3.44 -16.91
CA ARG A 167 5.12 -3.80 -17.60
C ARG A 167 4.05 -4.17 -16.59
N GLY A 168 2.79 -4.15 -17.04
CA GLY A 168 1.65 -4.52 -16.19
C GLY A 168 1.58 -3.61 -14.98
N PHE A 169 1.61 -4.18 -13.78
CA PHE A 169 1.39 -3.41 -12.55
C PHE A 169 2.66 -2.76 -11.99
N LYS A 170 3.84 -3.02 -12.58
CA LYS A 170 5.06 -2.25 -12.27
C LYS A 170 5.13 -0.92 -13.01
N ALA A 171 4.33 -0.75 -14.08
CA ALA A 171 4.42 0.42 -14.94
C ALA A 171 4.01 1.68 -14.19
N GLU A 172 4.60 2.84 -14.53
CA GLU A 172 4.28 4.14 -13.92
C GLU A 172 2.76 4.41 -13.93
N THR A 173 2.10 4.03 -15.02
CA THR A 173 0.64 3.91 -15.07
C THR A 173 0.28 2.43 -15.22
N PRO A 174 -0.12 1.73 -14.13
CA PRO A 174 -0.45 0.32 -14.16
C PRO A 174 -1.53 -0.03 -15.18
N GLU A 175 -1.28 -1.07 -15.97
CA GLU A 175 -2.16 -1.52 -17.06
C GLU A 175 -2.57 -2.99 -16.93
N GLY A 176 -3.62 -3.39 -17.66
CA GLY A 176 -4.10 -4.78 -17.72
C GLY A 176 -4.99 -5.19 -16.55
N ASN A 177 -5.74 -6.29 -16.65
CA ASN A 177 -6.79 -6.59 -15.67
C ASN A 177 -6.30 -7.36 -14.43
N SER A 178 -5.03 -7.76 -14.42
CA SER A 178 -4.38 -8.51 -13.34
C SER A 178 -2.86 -8.29 -13.38
N PRO A 179 -2.14 -8.44 -12.25
CA PRO A 179 -0.68 -8.39 -12.24
C PRO A 179 -0.09 -9.45 -13.19
N LEU A 180 1.00 -9.12 -13.87
CA LEU A 180 1.76 -10.09 -14.65
C LEU A 180 2.44 -11.09 -13.74
N ALA A 181 2.75 -12.29 -14.26
CA ALA A 181 3.45 -13.33 -13.49
C ALA A 181 4.79 -12.84 -12.90
N GLU A 182 5.52 -12.02 -13.64
CA GLU A 182 6.75 -11.36 -13.15
C GLU A 182 6.51 -10.31 -12.06
N ASN A 183 5.32 -9.72 -11.96
CA ASN A 183 4.96 -8.83 -10.85
C ASN A 183 4.75 -9.67 -9.58
N ILE A 184 4.04 -10.80 -9.71
CA ILE A 184 3.80 -11.76 -8.63
C ILE A 184 5.12 -12.36 -8.12
N LYS A 185 5.97 -12.85 -9.03
CA LYS A 185 7.25 -13.49 -8.69
C LYS A 185 8.19 -12.56 -7.92
N ASP A 186 8.28 -11.30 -8.33
CA ASP A 186 9.13 -10.32 -7.65
C ASP A 186 8.64 -10.05 -6.23
N MET A 187 7.33 -9.84 -6.05
CA MET A 187 6.72 -9.70 -4.71
C MET A 187 6.95 -10.93 -3.86
N ALA A 188 6.76 -12.12 -4.43
CA ALA A 188 6.94 -13.40 -3.75
C ALA A 188 8.41 -13.64 -3.35
N SER A 189 9.38 -13.04 -4.05
CA SER A 189 10.80 -13.11 -3.66
C SER A 189 11.14 -12.25 -2.43
N ARG A 190 10.29 -11.26 -2.10
CA ARG A 190 10.48 -10.34 -0.99
C ARG A 190 9.48 -10.53 0.15
N ILE A 191 8.55 -11.48 0.05
CA ILE A 191 7.46 -11.67 1.03
C ILE A 191 7.96 -11.89 2.47
N SER A 192 9.15 -12.47 2.61
CA SER A 192 9.83 -12.70 3.89
C SER A 192 10.72 -11.54 4.33
N THR A 193 10.75 -10.44 3.60
CA THR A 193 11.47 -9.22 4.01
C THR A 193 10.46 -8.28 4.62
N LEU A 194 10.58 -8.01 5.91
CA LEU A 194 9.69 -7.04 6.53
C LEU A 194 10.14 -5.61 6.20
N VAL A 195 9.18 -4.80 5.78
CA VAL A 195 9.32 -3.35 5.70
C VAL A 195 8.52 -2.73 6.84
N PRO A 196 9.14 -1.94 7.74
CA PRO A 196 8.39 -1.28 8.81
C PRO A 196 7.29 -0.37 8.26
N GLN A 197 6.06 -0.54 8.77
CA GLN A 197 4.88 0.24 8.36
C GLN A 197 4.50 1.27 9.45
N TRP A 198 3.74 2.31 9.08
CA TRP A 198 3.28 3.34 10.02
C TRP A 198 1.79 3.20 10.39
N PRO A 199 1.39 2.29 11.30
CA PRO A 199 -0.01 2.02 11.57
C PRO A 199 -0.77 3.24 12.12
N GLU A 200 -0.11 4.14 12.84
CA GLU A 200 -0.76 5.33 13.40
C GLU A 200 -1.23 6.35 12.35
N GLY A 201 -0.85 6.18 11.08
CA GLY A 201 -1.17 7.13 10.00
C GLY A 201 -2.66 7.45 9.85
N LEU A 202 -3.56 6.48 10.10
CA LEU A 202 -5.01 6.75 10.04
C LEU A 202 -5.45 7.70 11.15
N GLN A 203 -4.98 7.47 12.37
CA GLN A 203 -5.37 8.30 13.52
C GLN A 203 -4.77 9.69 13.39
N ALA A 204 -3.51 9.78 12.93
CA ALA A 204 -2.87 11.06 12.64
C ALA A 204 -3.68 11.84 11.59
N TRP A 205 -4.08 11.19 10.50
CA TRP A 205 -4.93 11.79 9.48
C TRP A 205 -6.26 12.28 10.04
N ARG A 206 -6.99 11.43 10.78
CA ARG A 206 -8.27 11.81 11.38
C ARG A 206 -8.12 12.99 12.34
N ASN A 207 -7.07 13.01 13.16
CA ASN A 207 -6.82 14.11 14.09
C ASN A 207 -6.59 15.43 13.34
N ASN A 208 -5.86 15.42 12.23
CA ASN A 208 -5.64 16.63 11.43
C ASN A 208 -6.85 17.06 10.60
N GLN A 209 -7.77 16.14 10.28
CA GLN A 209 -9.06 16.48 9.67
C GLN A 209 -10.06 17.01 10.70
N ASN A 210 -9.96 16.52 11.93
CA ASN A 210 -10.76 16.97 13.07
C ASN A 210 -10.15 18.18 13.78
N ASP A 211 -8.93 18.61 13.42
CA ASP A 211 -8.34 19.84 13.91
C ASP A 211 -8.91 21.02 13.11
N PRO A 212 -9.82 21.81 13.71
CA PRO A 212 -10.45 22.92 13.00
C PRO A 212 -9.47 24.06 12.67
N LEU A 213 -8.24 24.03 13.20
CA LEU A 213 -7.26 25.09 13.00
C LEU A 213 -6.18 24.72 11.98
N GLY A 214 -5.98 23.43 11.67
CA GLY A 214 -5.09 22.98 10.60
C GLY A 214 -3.66 23.54 10.68
N ILE A 215 -3.12 23.68 11.89
CA ILE A 215 -1.74 24.17 12.16
C ILE A 215 -0.89 23.10 12.83
#